data_AF-A0A1Q5JGE1-F1
#
_entry.id   AF-A0A1Q5JGE1-F1
#
_cell.length_a   1.000
_cell.length_b   1.000
_cell.length_c   1.000
_cell.angle_alpha   90.00
_cell.angle_beta   90.00
_cell.angle_gamma   90.00
#
_symmetry.space_group_name_H-M   'P 1'
#
loop_
_entity.id
_entity.type
_entity.pdbx_description
1 polymer ?
#
loop_
_entity_poly.entity_id
_entity_poly.type
_entity_poly.pdbx_seq_one_letter_code
_entity_poly.pdbx_strand_id
1 'polypeptide(L)'
;MQLVSDLVSRIPEFREVYERHVLHQGDVLPHVFFWDVVQNTVRSFLGDAPDAADWRRTLAFLEEQSCRGVIGIDEVIVTSFLGDLPSPQEPGHAIVHQLGPVMAAKFVRIRPLG
;
A
#
# COMPACT_ATOMS: atom_id res chain seq x y z
N MET A 1 8.13 -7.79 -10.40
CA MET A 1 6.71 -7.58 -10.79
C MET A 1 6.49 -6.09 -11.05
N GLN A 2 5.84 -5.68 -12.14
CA GLN A 2 5.86 -4.28 -12.63
C GLN A 2 5.32 -3.25 -11.62
N LEU A 3 4.36 -3.64 -10.78
CA LEU A 3 3.75 -2.78 -9.76
C LEU A 3 4.77 -2.16 -8.78
N VAL A 4 5.72 -2.96 -8.29
CA VAL A 4 6.73 -2.48 -7.31
C VAL A 4 7.69 -1.49 -7.96
N SER A 5 8.15 -1.80 -9.18
CA SER A 5 9.03 -0.91 -9.94
C SER A 5 8.35 0.41 -10.28
N ASP A 6 7.07 0.37 -10.67
CA ASP A 6 6.27 1.55 -10.96
C ASP A 6 6.05 2.42 -9.71
N LEU A 7 5.82 1.79 -8.54
CA LEU A 7 5.69 2.49 -7.26
C LEU A 7 6.97 3.28 -6.93
N VAL A 8 8.13 2.61 -6.96
CA VAL A 8 9.42 3.23 -6.61
C VAL A 8 9.82 4.29 -7.64
N SER A 9 9.43 4.13 -8.90
CA SER A 9 9.63 5.15 -9.93
C SER A 9 8.78 6.40 -9.66
N ARG A 10 7.53 6.23 -9.22
CA ARG A 10 6.57 7.32 -9.00
C ARG A 10 6.73 8.01 -7.65
N ILE A 11 7.17 7.26 -6.64
CA ILE A 11 7.35 7.67 -5.25
C ILE A 11 8.76 7.23 -4.82
N PRO A 12 9.80 8.01 -5.19
CA PRO A 12 11.21 7.68 -4.91
C PRO A 12 11.53 7.50 -3.43
N GLU A 13 10.70 8.01 -2.53
CA GLU A 13 10.79 7.86 -1.08
C GLU A 13 10.71 6.37 -0.66
N PHE A 14 10.13 5.48 -1.48
CA PHE A 14 10.17 4.03 -1.26
C PHE A 14 11.47 3.36 -1.72
N ARG A 15 12.42 4.08 -2.34
CA ARG A 15 13.65 3.49 -2.88
C ARG A 15 14.49 2.80 -1.81
N GLU A 16 14.67 3.44 -0.66
CA GLU A 16 15.46 2.85 0.43
C GLU A 16 14.78 1.58 0.98
N VAL A 17 13.44 1.62 1.12
CA VAL A 17 12.65 0.45 1.53
C VAL A 17 12.81 -0.69 0.52
N TYR A 18 12.74 -0.38 -0.77
CA TYR A 18 12.92 -1.33 -1.86
C TYR A 18 14.31 -1.97 -1.85
N GLU A 19 15.37 -1.17 -1.75
CA GLU A 19 16.75 -1.66 -1.74
C GLU A 19 17.00 -2.57 -0.53
N ARG A 20 16.49 -2.19 0.64
CA ARG A 20 16.57 -3.00 1.86
C ARG A 20 15.79 -4.30 1.74
N HIS A 21 14.61 -4.27 1.14
CA HIS A 21 13.80 -5.47 0.86
C HIS A 21 14.57 -6.45 -0.03
N VAL A 22 15.09 -5.99 -1.16
CA VAL A 22 15.85 -6.82 -2.11
C VAL A 22 17.10 -7.39 -1.45
N LEU A 23 17.81 -6.59 -0.66
CA LEU A 23 19.00 -7.04 0.07
C LEU A 23 18.68 -8.20 1.04
N HIS A 24 17.56 -8.13 1.76
CA HIS A 24 17.18 -9.14 2.74
C HIS A 24 16.54 -10.39 2.11
N GLN A 25 15.75 -10.22 1.05
CA GLN A 25 14.96 -11.31 0.46
C GLN A 25 15.66 -11.98 -0.74
N GLY A 26 16.70 -11.36 -1.29
CA GLY A 26 17.40 -11.82 -2.50
C GLY A 26 16.66 -11.56 -3.82
N ASP A 27 15.38 -11.22 -3.76
CA ASP A 27 14.52 -10.81 -4.88
C ASP A 27 13.35 -9.92 -4.39
N VAL A 28 12.61 -9.33 -5.32
CA VAL A 28 11.39 -8.57 -5.05
C VAL A 28 10.22 -9.53 -4.87
N LEU A 29 9.82 -9.72 -3.61
CA LEU A 29 8.62 -10.47 -3.23
C LEU A 29 7.47 -9.46 -3.01
N PRO A 30 6.51 -9.33 -3.95
CA PRO A 30 5.56 -8.22 -3.92
C PRO A 30 4.69 -8.18 -2.67
N HIS A 31 4.14 -9.32 -2.23
CA HIS A 31 3.30 -9.38 -1.03
C HIS A 31 4.08 -8.98 0.23
N VAL A 32 5.35 -9.38 0.35
CA VAL A 32 6.20 -9.03 1.49
C VAL A 32 6.60 -7.56 1.43
N PHE A 33 6.96 -7.04 0.26
CA PHE A 33 7.29 -5.62 0.10
C PHE A 33 6.07 -4.72 0.40
N PHE A 34 4.87 -5.15 0.04
CA PHE A 34 3.65 -4.38 0.28
C PHE A 34 3.29 -4.26 1.76
N TRP A 35 3.76 -5.18 2.61
CA TRP A 35 3.71 -5.00 4.06
C TRP A 35 4.47 -3.73 4.49
N ASP A 36 5.69 -3.54 4.00
CA ASP A 36 6.47 -2.32 4.29
C ASP A 36 5.79 -1.06 3.75
N VAL A 37 5.14 -1.16 2.59
CA VAL A 37 4.35 -0.07 2.00
C VAL A 37 3.17 0.31 2.91
N VAL A 38 2.42 -0.67 3.44
CA VAL A 38 1.34 -0.40 4.41
C VAL A 38 1.88 0.28 5.66
N GLN A 39 2.93 -0.26 6.27
CA GLN A 39 3.51 0.30 7.49
C GLN A 39 3.97 1.76 7.29
N ASN A 40 4.66 2.05 6.19
CA ASN A 40 5.07 3.42 5.86
C ASN A 40 3.87 4.35 5.61
N THR A 41 2.86 3.86 4.88
CA THR A 41 1.66 4.65 4.58
C THR A 41 0.88 5.00 5.85
N VAL A 42 0.68 4.03 6.75
CA VAL A 42 -0.04 4.24 8.01
C VAL A 42 0.74 5.17 8.94
N ARG A 43 2.07 5.02 9.06
CA ARG A 43 2.91 5.92 9.86
C ARG A 43 2.91 7.35 9.32
N SER A 44 2.97 7.50 8.00
CA SER A 44 2.85 8.80 7.32
C SER A 44 1.47 9.43 7.58
N PHE A 45 0.40 8.63 7.57
CA PHE A 45 -0.96 9.08 7.91
C PHE A 45 -1.09 9.56 9.36
N LEU A 46 -0.45 8.87 10.31
CA LEU A 46 -0.42 9.25 11.72
C LEU A 46 0.45 10.48 12.01
N GLY A 47 1.30 10.89 11.06
CA GLY A 47 2.27 11.99 11.25
C GLY A 47 3.57 11.55 11.95
N ASP A 48 3.79 10.24 12.12
CA ASP A 48 4.93 9.67 12.85
C ASP A 48 6.18 9.43 11.97
N ALA A 49 6.12 9.87 10.71
CA ALA A 49 7.21 9.70 9.75
C ALA A 49 7.22 10.86 8.74
N PRO A 50 7.72 12.05 9.12
CA PRO A 50 7.78 13.21 8.23
C PRO A 50 8.70 13.00 7.02
N ASP A 51 9.66 12.08 7.11
CA ASP A 51 10.58 11.72 6.03
C ASP A 51 10.07 10.54 5.17
N ALA A 52 8.95 9.91 5.55
CA ALA A 52 8.36 8.83 4.75
C ALA A 52 7.59 9.38 3.54
N ALA A 53 7.28 8.48 2.60
CA ALA A 53 6.39 8.77 1.49
C ALA A 53 5.06 9.38 1.99
N ASP A 54 4.59 10.45 1.34
CA ASP A 54 3.26 11.00 1.62
C ASP A 54 2.20 9.93 1.36
N TRP A 55 1.42 9.59 2.39
CA TRP A 55 0.37 8.58 2.32
C TRP A 55 -0.64 8.91 1.23
N ARG A 56 -0.90 10.20 0.95
CA ARG A 56 -1.83 10.61 -0.12
C ARG A 56 -1.33 10.21 -1.49
N ARG A 57 -0.03 10.37 -1.75
CA ARG A 57 0.60 9.96 -3.02
C ARG A 57 0.55 8.45 -3.18
N THR A 58 0.74 7.71 -2.08
CA THR A 58 0.66 6.25 -2.09
C THR A 58 -0.75 5.77 -2.39
N LEU A 59 -1.78 6.29 -1.70
CA LEU A 59 -3.18 5.93 -1.99
C LEU A 59 -3.59 6.32 -3.41
N ALA A 60 -3.19 7.49 -3.90
CA ALA A 60 -3.50 7.94 -5.26
C ALA A 60 -2.89 7.01 -6.31
N PHE A 61 -1.64 6.57 -6.13
CA PHE A 61 -1.00 5.60 -7.02
C PHE A 61 -1.75 4.26 -7.02
N LEU A 62 -2.09 3.72 -5.85
CA LEU A 62 -2.76 2.42 -5.74
C LEU A 62 -4.19 2.45 -6.28
N GLU A 63 -4.89 3.57 -6.12
CA GLU A 63 -6.21 3.78 -6.73
C GLU A 63 -6.09 3.80 -8.25
N GLU A 64 -5.10 4.53 -8.81
CA GLU A 64 -4.85 4.55 -10.25
C GLU A 64 -4.57 3.15 -10.80
N GLN A 65 -3.73 2.37 -10.12
CA GLN A 65 -3.46 0.98 -10.51
C GLN A 65 -4.71 0.11 -10.42
N SER A 66 -5.51 0.29 -9.36
CA SER A 66 -6.77 -0.43 -9.15
C SER A 66 -7.82 -0.14 -10.22
N CYS A 67 -7.83 1.07 -10.79
CA CYS A 67 -8.72 1.46 -11.89
C CYS A 67 -8.37 0.77 -13.21
N ARG A 68 -7.13 0.31 -13.40
CA ARG A 68 -6.69 -0.38 -14.62
C ARG A 68 -7.22 -1.81 -14.72
N GLY A 69 -7.66 -2.40 -13.60
CA GLY A 69 -8.29 -3.73 -13.57
C GLY A 69 -7.37 -4.90 -13.96
N VAL A 70 -6.05 -4.73 -13.79
CA VAL A 70 -5.08 -5.80 -14.10
C VAL A 70 -5.08 -6.82 -12.96
N ILE A 71 -5.50 -8.05 -13.25
CA ILE A 71 -5.75 -9.11 -12.24
C ILE A 71 -4.58 -9.29 -11.26
N GLY A 72 -3.34 -9.44 -11.76
CA GLY A 72 -2.18 -9.67 -10.88
C GLY A 72 -1.76 -8.45 -10.04
N ILE A 73 -2.13 -7.23 -10.46
CA ILE A 73 -1.92 -6.02 -9.67
C ILE A 73 -3.00 -5.92 -8.59
N ASP A 74 -4.25 -6.15 -9.00
CA ASP A 74 -5.40 -6.15 -8.10
C ASP A 74 -5.25 -7.18 -6.99
N GLU A 75 -4.73 -8.37 -7.31
CA GLU A 75 -4.43 -9.41 -6.32
C GLU A 75 -3.55 -8.85 -5.20
N VAL A 76 -2.38 -8.27 -5.54
CA VAL A 76 -1.45 -7.75 -4.53
C VAL A 76 -2.04 -6.58 -3.74
N ILE A 77 -2.74 -5.65 -4.40
CA ILE A 77 -3.38 -4.52 -3.72
C ILE A 77 -4.45 -5.02 -2.73
N VAL A 78 -5.28 -5.98 -3.15
CA VAL A 78 -6.36 -6.50 -2.33
C VAL A 78 -5.81 -7.31 -1.16
N THR A 79 -4.91 -8.25 -1.41
CA THR A 79 -4.44 -9.17 -0.36
C THR A 79 -3.45 -8.53 0.58
N SER A 80 -2.58 -7.64 0.09
CA SER A 80 -1.38 -7.20 0.83
C SER A 80 -1.29 -5.71 1.09
N PHE A 81 -2.17 -4.91 0.47
CA PHE A 81 -2.35 -3.53 0.92
C PHE A 81 -3.63 -3.40 1.73
N LEU A 82 -4.78 -3.65 1.09
CA LEU A 82 -6.10 -3.50 1.71
C LEU A 82 -6.34 -4.51 2.84
N GLY A 83 -5.91 -5.76 2.65
CA GLY A 83 -6.01 -6.81 3.66
C GLY A 83 -5.26 -6.44 4.95
N ASP A 84 -4.09 -5.84 4.80
CA ASP A 84 -3.15 -5.54 5.89
C ASP A 84 -3.35 -4.13 6.52
N LEU A 85 -4.36 -3.36 6.07
CA LEU A 85 -4.70 -2.10 6.73
C LEU A 85 -5.10 -2.33 8.20
N PRO A 86 -4.90 -1.32 9.08
CA PRO A 86 -5.24 -1.48 10.49
C PRO A 86 -6.71 -1.83 10.70
N SER A 87 -6.99 -2.66 11.69
CA SER A 87 -8.33 -3.03 12.14
C SER A 87 -8.99 -1.89 12.91
N PRO A 88 -10.33 -1.88 13.09
CA PRO A 88 -11.05 -0.74 13.68
C PRO A 88 -10.54 -0.25 15.04
N GLN A 89 -9.91 -1.12 15.82
CA GLN A 89 -9.36 -0.82 17.14
C GLN A 89 -7.89 -0.37 17.09
N GLU A 90 -7.23 -0.51 15.95
CA GLU A 90 -5.81 -0.22 15.78
C GLU A 90 -5.58 1.25 15.34
N PRO A 91 -4.50 1.88 15.82
CA PRO A 91 -4.12 3.22 15.36
C PRO A 91 -3.98 3.28 13.84
N GLY A 92 -4.50 4.35 13.24
CA GLY A 92 -4.41 4.57 11.80
C GLY A 92 -5.53 3.96 10.97
N HIS A 93 -6.47 3.22 11.58
CA HIS A 93 -7.64 2.67 10.86
C HIS A 93 -8.43 3.75 10.08
N ALA A 94 -8.48 4.99 10.57
CA ALA A 94 -9.15 6.08 9.88
C ALA A 94 -8.65 6.35 8.45
N ILE A 95 -7.48 5.80 8.05
CA ILE A 95 -7.00 5.82 6.67
C ILE A 95 -7.95 5.10 5.70
N VAL A 96 -8.76 4.14 6.16
CA VAL A 96 -9.75 3.45 5.31
C VAL A 96 -10.79 4.42 4.75
N HIS A 97 -11.07 5.52 5.46
CA HIS A 97 -11.97 6.57 5.01
C HIS A 97 -11.35 7.50 3.95
N GLN A 98 -10.06 7.34 3.68
CA GLN A 98 -9.32 8.09 2.66
C GLN A 98 -9.11 7.30 1.37
N LEU A 99 -9.58 6.05 1.32
CA LEU A 99 -9.48 5.22 0.12
C LEU A 99 -10.29 5.83 -1.03
N GLY A 100 -9.74 5.75 -2.24
CA GLY A 100 -10.49 6.07 -3.45
C GLY A 100 -11.65 5.10 -3.68
N PRO A 101 -12.62 5.46 -4.54
CA PRO A 101 -13.85 4.69 -4.71
C PRO A 101 -13.63 3.23 -5.13
N VAL A 102 -12.62 2.93 -5.96
CA VAL A 102 -12.34 1.57 -6.42
C VAL A 102 -11.71 0.75 -5.29
N MET A 103 -10.70 1.28 -4.62
CA MET A 103 -10.10 0.61 -3.47
C MET A 103 -11.08 0.44 -2.32
N ALA A 104 -11.95 1.43 -2.05
CA ALA A 104 -12.99 1.34 -1.02
C ALA A 104 -14.00 0.22 -1.34
N ALA A 105 -14.44 0.11 -2.60
CA ALA A 105 -15.33 -0.97 -3.03
C ALA A 105 -14.68 -2.35 -2.89
N LYS A 106 -13.37 -2.46 -3.20
CA LYS A 106 -12.60 -3.70 -3.01
C LYS A 106 -12.43 -4.02 -1.51
N PHE A 107 -12.14 -3.02 -0.69
CA PHE A 107 -11.96 -3.15 0.76
C PHE A 107 -13.20 -3.73 1.45
N VAL A 108 -14.39 -3.16 1.20
CA VAL A 108 -15.66 -3.64 1.78
C VAL A 108 -15.94 -5.10 1.44
N ARG A 109 -15.54 -5.56 0.25
CA ARG A 109 -15.73 -6.95 -0.17
C ARG A 109 -14.84 -7.94 0.58
N ILE A 110 -13.62 -7.53 0.94
CA ILE A 110 -12.67 -8.40 1.64
C ILE A 110 -12.74 -8.28 3.17
N ARG A 111 -13.20 -7.12 3.67
CA ARG A 111 -13.31 -6.80 5.10
C ARG A 111 -14.68 -6.18 5.40
N PRO A 112 -15.75 -6.99 5.39
CA PRO A 112 -17.12 -6.48 5.54
C PRO A 112 -17.42 -5.87 6.92
N LEU A 113 -16.57 -6.14 7.92
CA LEU A 113 -16.74 -5.65 9.30
C LEU A 113 -15.78 -4.51 9.67
N GLY A 114 -14.97 -4.03 8.71
CA GLY A 114 -13.87 -3.10 8.99
C GLY A 114 -12.55 -3.83 9.13
#